data_AF-A0A2S5CN85-F1
#
_entry.id   AF-A0A2S5CN85-F1
#
_cell.length_a   1.000
_cell.length_b   1.000
_cell.length_c   1.000
_cell.angle_alpha   90.00
_cell.angle_beta   90.00
_cell.angle_gamma   90.00
#
_symmetry.space_group_name_H-M   'P 1'
#
loop_
_entity.id
_entity.type
_entity.pdbx_description
1 polymer ?
#
loop_
_entity_poly.entity_id
_entity_poly.type
_entity_poly.pdbx_seq_one_letter_code
_entity_poly.pdbx_strand_id
1 'polypeptide(L)'
;MTAKHYNPLWLWALGCCLAVGGTAALAASTLAPWVGVSLDGERCSGREISYGPFDYTNAANKGDKLNIVETYHYTKDIQMLIKGNTGYLGEDLDYTVTAFPNHHKALGTLMHYQLIYQHDIATKAKRPLPSPVECYFQRAIHFAPQDPLNYIMYGTYLRKSQHPQEANELYKKALQALPNELSINYSYGLFLFESKKYPEALAQAKLIYAQNFPKQKLKELLIKSGHWQK
;
A
#
# COMPACT_ATOMS: atom_id res chain seq x y z
N MET A 1 -5.73 -23.31 -78.95
CA MET A 1 -7.07 -23.70 -79.45
C MET A 1 -7.49 -24.88 -78.59
N THR A 2 -8.46 -24.83 -77.68
CA THR A 2 -9.79 -24.19 -77.66
C THR A 2 -10.17 -23.81 -76.22
N ALA A 3 -10.98 -22.77 -76.08
CA ALA A 3 -11.43 -22.17 -74.82
C ALA A 3 -12.84 -22.63 -74.41
N LYS A 4 -13.21 -22.24 -73.17
CA LYS A 4 -14.55 -22.12 -72.53
C LYS A 4 -15.02 -23.40 -71.77
N HIS A 5 -15.53 -23.35 -70.55
CA HIS A 5 -16.42 -22.34 -69.93
C HIS A 5 -16.23 -22.17 -68.40
N TYR A 6 -16.37 -20.92 -67.97
CA TYR A 6 -16.60 -20.47 -66.58
C TYR A 6 -18.04 -20.74 -66.13
N ASN A 7 -18.25 -20.99 -64.83
CA ASN A 7 -19.48 -20.64 -64.13
C ASN A 7 -19.19 -20.27 -62.66
N PRO A 8 -19.41 -19.02 -62.20
CA PRO A 8 -19.16 -18.60 -60.83
C PRO A 8 -20.45 -18.55 -60.01
N LEU A 9 -20.46 -19.17 -58.83
CA LEU A 9 -21.48 -18.88 -57.80
C LEU A 9 -20.80 -18.33 -56.56
N TRP A 10 -21.18 -17.10 -56.28
CA TRP A 10 -20.71 -16.25 -55.21
C TRP A 10 -21.46 -16.62 -53.92
N LEU A 11 -20.73 -16.99 -52.87
CA LEU A 11 -21.26 -16.98 -51.50
C LEU A 11 -20.43 -15.99 -50.69
N TRP A 12 -21.02 -14.81 -50.50
CA TRP A 12 -20.57 -13.82 -49.53
C TRP A 12 -20.86 -14.36 -48.13
N ALA A 13 -19.83 -14.77 -47.39
CA ALA A 13 -19.90 -14.89 -45.94
C ALA A 13 -19.04 -13.78 -45.32
N LEU A 14 -19.69 -12.66 -45.03
CA LEU A 14 -19.18 -11.63 -44.11
C LEU A 14 -19.13 -12.23 -42.70
N GLY A 15 -18.00 -12.85 -42.36
CA GLY A 15 -17.66 -13.22 -40.99
C GLY A 15 -17.16 -11.99 -40.24
N CYS A 16 -18.08 -11.31 -39.56
CA CYS A 16 -17.80 -10.22 -38.63
C CYS A 16 -16.99 -10.76 -37.43
N CYS A 17 -15.65 -10.68 -37.47
CA CYS A 17 -14.83 -10.86 -36.29
C CYS A 17 -14.95 -9.60 -35.41
N LEU A 18 -15.98 -9.57 -34.56
CA LEU A 18 -15.98 -8.72 -33.38
C LEU A 18 -14.86 -9.23 -32.46
N ALA A 19 -13.70 -8.59 -32.54
CA ALA A 19 -12.70 -8.65 -31.49
C ALA A 19 -13.33 -8.03 -30.24
N VAL A 20 -13.94 -8.86 -29.39
CA VAL A 20 -14.30 -8.46 -28.03
C VAL A 20 -12.98 -8.25 -27.32
N GLY A 21 -12.58 -6.98 -27.24
CA GLY A 21 -11.54 -6.50 -26.35
C GLY A 21 -12.00 -6.70 -24.91
N GLY A 22 -11.94 -7.94 -24.43
CA GLY A 22 -12.03 -8.24 -23.02
C GLY A 22 -10.69 -7.89 -22.40
N THR A 23 -10.60 -6.73 -21.75
CA THR A 23 -9.59 -6.53 -20.71
C THR A 23 -9.83 -7.63 -19.69
N ALA A 24 -9.02 -8.69 -19.72
CA ALA A 24 -8.99 -9.66 -18.64
C ALA A 24 -8.63 -8.86 -17.38
N ALA A 25 -9.62 -8.57 -16.55
CA ALA A 25 -9.38 -8.13 -15.20
C ALA A 25 -8.53 -9.23 -14.56
N LEU A 26 -7.27 -8.91 -14.27
CA LEU A 26 -6.40 -9.78 -13.48
C LEU A 26 -7.18 -10.09 -12.20
N ALA A 27 -7.65 -11.32 -12.07
CA ALA A 27 -8.23 -11.80 -10.83
C ALA A 27 -7.14 -11.63 -9.77
N ALA A 28 -7.35 -10.71 -8.82
CA ALA A 28 -6.46 -10.52 -7.69
C ALA A 28 -6.27 -11.89 -7.04
N SER A 29 -5.03 -12.35 -6.90
CA SER A 29 -4.76 -13.68 -6.36
C SER A 29 -5.39 -13.77 -4.97
N THR A 30 -6.24 -14.77 -4.76
CA THR A 30 -6.82 -15.07 -3.43
C THR A 30 -5.76 -15.45 -2.39
N LEU A 31 -4.53 -15.68 -2.85
CA LEU A 31 -3.36 -15.91 -2.03
C LEU A 31 -2.61 -14.59 -1.82
N ALA A 32 -2.19 -14.34 -0.59
CA ALA A 32 -1.31 -13.23 -0.22
C ALA A 32 0.10 -13.79 0.06
N PRO A 33 0.86 -14.23 -0.97
CA PRO A 33 2.19 -14.79 -0.74
C PRO A 33 3.14 -13.75 -0.18
N TRP A 34 4.14 -14.21 0.56
CA TRP A 34 5.29 -13.38 0.90
C TRP A 34 6.10 -13.08 -0.36
N VAL A 35 6.24 -11.78 -0.66
CA VAL A 35 6.93 -11.29 -1.85
C VAL A 35 7.92 -10.20 -1.49
N GLY A 36 8.91 -10.01 -2.35
CA GLY A 36 9.89 -8.96 -2.21
C GLY A 36 11.10 -9.36 -1.37
N VAL A 37 11.89 -8.35 -1.02
CA VAL A 37 13.19 -8.48 -0.35
C VAL A 37 13.24 -7.46 0.79
N SER A 38 13.82 -7.85 1.92
CA SER A 38 14.05 -6.97 3.06
C SER A 38 15.09 -5.89 2.72
N LEU A 39 15.22 -4.89 3.59
CA LEU A 39 16.25 -3.86 3.44
C LEU A 39 17.68 -4.43 3.57
N ASP A 40 17.82 -5.59 4.22
CA ASP A 40 19.09 -6.32 4.34
C ASP A 40 19.36 -7.27 3.15
N GLY A 41 18.49 -7.31 2.14
CA GLY A 41 18.66 -8.14 0.95
C GLY A 41 18.13 -9.56 1.06
N GLU A 42 17.47 -9.91 2.17
CA GLU A 42 16.91 -11.25 2.40
C GLU A 42 15.52 -11.39 1.80
N ARG A 43 15.20 -12.58 1.27
CA ARG A 43 13.87 -12.81 0.70
C ARG A 43 12.81 -12.72 1.79
N CYS A 44 11.76 -11.93 1.53
CA CYS A 44 10.64 -11.82 2.45
C CYS A 44 9.95 -13.17 2.66
N SER A 45 9.74 -13.53 3.92
CA SER A 45 9.06 -14.73 4.36
C SER A 45 8.39 -14.48 5.70
N GLY A 46 7.40 -15.28 6.05
CA GLY A 46 6.74 -15.17 7.34
C GLY A 46 5.65 -16.22 7.50
N ARG A 47 4.80 -16.03 8.50
CA ARG A 47 3.76 -17.00 8.84
C ARG A 47 2.65 -17.04 7.78
N GLU A 48 2.11 -18.23 7.57
CA GLU A 48 0.81 -18.45 6.95
C GLU A 48 -0.17 -18.93 8.03
N ILE A 49 -1.41 -18.43 8.00
CA ILE A 49 -2.46 -18.85 8.93
C ILE A 49 -3.67 -19.37 8.16
N SER A 50 -4.52 -20.17 8.82
CA SER A 50 -5.73 -20.72 8.22
C SER A 50 -6.90 -19.73 8.09
N TYR A 51 -6.84 -18.59 8.77
CA TYR A 51 -7.91 -17.60 8.82
C TYR A 51 -7.55 -16.33 8.03
N GLY A 52 -7.98 -16.27 6.78
CA GLY A 52 -7.64 -15.22 5.80
C GLY A 52 -6.91 -15.80 4.58
N PRO A 53 -6.29 -14.96 3.74
CA PRO A 53 -6.25 -13.50 3.85
C PRO A 53 -7.59 -12.85 3.46
N PHE A 54 -7.91 -11.74 4.10
CA PHE A 54 -9.10 -10.90 3.83
C PHE A 54 -8.66 -9.49 3.44
N ASP A 55 -9.49 -8.83 2.62
CA ASP A 55 -9.24 -7.47 2.15
C ASP A 55 -9.86 -6.43 3.10
N TYR A 56 -9.01 -5.59 3.68
CA TYR A 56 -9.41 -4.53 4.60
C TYR A 56 -10.23 -3.42 3.92
N THR A 57 -10.18 -3.30 2.60
CA THR A 57 -11.00 -2.35 1.83
C THR A 57 -12.35 -2.94 1.43
N ASN A 58 -12.51 -4.26 1.50
CA ASN A 58 -13.75 -4.95 1.15
C ASN A 58 -14.80 -4.87 2.27
N ALA A 59 -16.00 -4.39 1.94
CA ALA A 59 -17.08 -4.19 2.92
C ALA A 59 -17.60 -5.50 3.55
N ALA A 60 -17.68 -6.58 2.78
CA ALA A 60 -18.14 -7.88 3.29
C ALA A 60 -17.12 -8.49 4.27
N ASN A 61 -15.83 -8.41 3.94
CA ASN A 61 -14.76 -8.84 4.85
C ASN A 61 -14.77 -8.05 6.15
N LYS A 62 -15.03 -6.74 6.07
CA LYS A 62 -15.21 -5.88 7.26
C LYS A 62 -16.42 -6.26 8.12
N GLY A 63 -17.54 -6.60 7.51
CA GLY A 63 -18.76 -6.98 8.23
C GLY A 63 -18.60 -8.26 9.06
N ASP A 64 -17.97 -9.28 8.49
CA ASP A 64 -18.01 -10.63 9.07
C ASP A 64 -16.70 -11.07 9.73
N LYS A 65 -15.56 -10.59 9.21
CA LYS A 65 -14.24 -11.16 9.56
C LYS A 65 -13.42 -10.20 10.41
N LEU A 66 -13.52 -8.90 10.16
CA LEU A 66 -12.67 -7.90 10.81
C LEU A 66 -12.89 -7.84 12.32
N ASN A 67 -14.15 -7.85 12.77
CA ASN A 67 -14.44 -7.77 14.20
C ASN A 67 -13.83 -8.94 14.99
N ILE A 68 -13.79 -10.14 14.40
CA ILE A 68 -13.15 -11.31 15.03
C ILE A 68 -11.66 -11.04 15.20
N VAL A 69 -10.96 -10.62 14.14
CA VAL A 69 -9.52 -10.35 14.21
C VAL A 69 -9.22 -9.19 15.17
N GLU A 70 -9.92 -8.06 15.06
CA GLU A 70 -9.62 -6.89 15.91
C GLU A 70 -9.94 -7.14 17.39
N THR A 71 -10.95 -7.95 17.70
CA THR A 71 -11.31 -8.30 19.09
C THR A 71 -10.20 -9.11 19.78
N TYR A 72 -9.58 -10.06 19.07
CA TYR A 72 -8.59 -10.95 19.68
C TYR A 72 -7.15 -10.51 19.45
N HIS A 73 -6.84 -9.88 18.31
CA HIS A 73 -5.46 -9.65 17.87
C HIS A 73 -5.12 -8.18 17.59
N TYR A 74 -6.08 -7.25 17.71
CA TYR A 74 -5.84 -5.82 17.50
C TYR A 74 -6.57 -4.91 18.49
N THR A 75 -6.49 -5.28 19.77
CA THR A 75 -7.10 -4.55 20.89
C THR A 75 -6.52 -3.14 21.08
N LYS A 76 -7.14 -2.33 21.94
CA LYS A 76 -6.63 -0.98 22.27
C LYS A 76 -5.22 -0.99 22.83
N ASP A 77 -4.87 -1.98 23.66
CA ASP A 77 -3.52 -2.13 24.21
C ASP A 77 -2.49 -2.38 23.10
N ILE A 78 -2.85 -3.15 22.07
CA ILE A 78 -2.00 -3.45 20.92
C ILE A 78 -1.82 -2.19 20.06
N GLN A 79 -2.91 -1.45 19.80
CA GLN A 79 -2.87 -0.18 19.07
C GLN A 79 -1.94 0.86 19.74
N MET A 80 -1.88 0.84 21.07
CA MET A 80 -1.03 1.72 21.88
C MET A 80 0.36 1.12 22.16
N LEU A 81 0.68 -0.06 21.62
CA LEU A 81 1.95 -0.78 21.83
C LEU A 81 2.25 -1.06 23.32
N ILE A 82 1.22 -1.34 24.12
CA ILE A 82 1.34 -1.61 25.56
C ILE A 82 1.65 -3.09 25.82
N LYS A 83 0.81 -4.00 25.31
CA LYS A 83 0.95 -5.46 25.45
C LYS A 83 0.13 -6.20 24.39
N GLY A 84 0.47 -7.47 24.15
CA GLY A 84 -0.36 -8.40 23.38
C GLY A 84 -1.59 -8.87 24.17
N ASN A 85 -2.53 -9.48 23.46
CA ASN A 85 -3.78 -10.01 23.98
C ASN A 85 -3.81 -11.55 24.00
N THR A 86 -3.39 -12.22 22.91
CA THR A 86 -3.31 -13.70 22.87
C THR A 86 -1.88 -14.22 22.95
N GLY A 87 -0.90 -13.34 22.80
CA GLY A 87 0.51 -13.66 22.92
C GLY A 87 1.35 -12.41 23.16
N TYR A 88 2.53 -12.36 22.55
CA TYR A 88 3.32 -11.13 22.54
C TYR A 88 2.76 -10.11 21.56
N LEU A 89 3.06 -8.84 21.79
CA LEU A 89 2.61 -7.72 20.95
C LEU A 89 2.90 -7.95 19.46
N GLY A 90 4.11 -8.41 19.13
CA GLY A 90 4.49 -8.71 17.74
C GLY A 90 3.74 -9.90 17.13
N GLU A 91 3.31 -10.87 17.94
CA GLU A 91 2.57 -12.05 17.46
C GLU A 91 1.12 -11.72 17.12
N ASP A 92 0.47 -10.90 17.94
CA ASP A 92 -0.89 -10.42 17.66
C ASP A 92 -0.91 -9.46 16.47
N LEU A 93 0.11 -8.60 16.32
CA LEU A 93 0.28 -7.76 15.13
C LEU A 93 0.51 -8.60 13.88
N ASP A 94 1.43 -9.58 13.93
CA ASP A 94 1.68 -10.52 12.83
C ASP A 94 0.42 -11.29 12.42
N TYR A 95 -0.35 -11.78 13.40
CA TYR A 95 -1.62 -12.45 13.13
C TYR A 95 -2.58 -11.51 12.39
N THR A 96 -2.74 -10.29 12.89
CA THR A 96 -3.66 -9.30 12.32
C THR A 96 -3.34 -9.01 10.86
N VAL A 97 -2.07 -8.78 10.52
CA VAL A 97 -1.67 -8.50 9.13
C VAL A 97 -1.47 -9.75 8.28
N THR A 98 -1.45 -10.94 8.85
CA THR A 98 -1.55 -12.18 8.05
C THR A 98 -3.01 -12.46 7.69
N ALA A 99 -3.94 -12.22 8.62
CA ALA A 99 -5.38 -12.33 8.36
C ALA A 99 -5.88 -11.24 7.41
N PHE A 100 -5.37 -10.02 7.55
CA PHE A 100 -5.68 -8.87 6.70
C PHE A 100 -4.39 -8.19 6.21
N PRO A 101 -3.80 -8.65 5.09
CA PRO A 101 -2.52 -8.12 4.59
C PRO A 101 -2.48 -6.60 4.42
N ASN A 102 -3.59 -5.98 4.00
CA ASN A 102 -3.72 -4.53 3.87
C ASN A 102 -4.45 -3.87 5.06
N HIS A 103 -4.36 -4.41 6.27
CA HIS A 103 -4.94 -3.79 7.46
C HIS A 103 -4.20 -2.49 7.82
N HIS A 104 -4.69 -1.34 7.33
CA HIS A 104 -3.99 -0.05 7.44
C HIS A 104 -3.56 0.29 8.87
N LYS A 105 -4.47 0.16 9.84
CA LYS A 105 -4.13 0.49 11.24
C LYS A 105 -3.02 -0.42 11.78
N ALA A 106 -3.11 -1.73 11.59
CA ALA A 106 -2.14 -2.69 12.09
C ALA A 106 -0.77 -2.55 11.40
N LEU A 107 -0.73 -2.29 10.08
CA LEU A 107 0.50 -1.96 9.36
C LEU A 107 1.15 -0.68 9.92
N GLY A 108 0.34 0.33 10.27
CA GLY A 108 0.82 1.56 10.91
C GLY A 108 1.39 1.31 12.30
N THR A 109 0.75 0.42 13.05
CA THR A 109 1.22 -0.02 14.37
C THR A 109 2.50 -0.86 14.27
N LEU A 110 2.65 -1.73 13.26
CA LEU A 110 3.90 -2.44 12.97
C LEU A 110 5.05 -1.48 12.63
N MET A 111 4.78 -0.45 11.81
CA MET A 111 5.75 0.60 11.53
C MET A 111 6.19 1.29 12.84
N HIS A 112 5.27 1.70 13.71
CA HIS A 112 5.62 2.32 14.98
C HIS A 112 6.34 1.37 15.93
N TYR A 113 5.89 0.11 15.99
CA TYR A 113 6.54 -0.96 16.75
C TYR A 113 8.02 -1.04 16.34
N GLN A 114 8.30 -1.21 15.05
CA GLN A 114 9.68 -1.28 14.57
C GLN A 114 10.44 0.00 14.91
N LEU A 115 9.92 1.19 14.62
CA LEU A 115 10.66 2.42 14.87
C LEU A 115 10.96 2.69 16.36
N ILE A 116 10.11 2.22 17.27
CA ILE A 116 10.33 2.34 18.73
C ILE A 116 11.35 1.29 19.20
N TYR A 117 11.27 0.05 18.71
CA TYR A 117 12.10 -1.06 19.18
C TYR A 117 13.39 -1.27 18.37
N GLN A 118 13.55 -0.65 17.20
CA GLN A 118 14.73 -0.72 16.34
C GLN A 118 15.99 -0.19 17.02
N HIS A 119 15.86 0.70 18.01
CA HIS A 119 16.99 1.20 18.81
C HIS A 119 17.30 0.34 20.05
N ASP A 120 16.54 -0.73 20.32
CA ASP A 120 16.66 -1.49 21.56
C ASP A 120 16.34 -3.00 21.38
N ILE A 121 16.61 -3.54 20.18
CA ILE A 121 16.38 -4.94 19.81
C ILE A 121 17.07 -5.90 20.79
N ALA A 122 18.17 -5.46 21.42
CA ALA A 122 18.92 -6.25 22.37
C ALA A 122 18.33 -6.29 23.79
N THR A 123 17.46 -5.34 24.21
CA THR A 123 17.06 -5.27 25.64
C THR A 123 15.56 -5.21 25.94
N LYS A 124 14.67 -4.97 24.95
CA LYS A 124 13.23 -4.77 25.26
C LYS A 124 12.20 -5.58 24.45
N ALA A 125 12.55 -6.16 23.30
CA ALA A 125 11.62 -7.04 22.57
C ALA A 125 11.77 -8.49 23.07
N LYS A 126 10.89 -8.93 23.98
CA LYS A 126 10.88 -10.34 24.45
C LYS A 126 10.62 -11.37 23.34
N ARG A 127 10.10 -10.94 22.17
CA ARG A 127 10.09 -11.67 20.89
C ARG A 127 10.05 -10.68 19.70
N PRO A 128 10.93 -10.81 18.69
CA PRO A 128 10.89 -9.99 17.48
C PRO A 128 9.70 -10.34 16.59
N LEU A 129 9.37 -9.46 15.63
CA LEU A 129 8.42 -9.77 14.58
C LEU A 129 8.91 -10.96 13.73
N PRO A 130 8.02 -11.86 13.28
CA PRO A 130 8.40 -12.98 12.41
C PRO A 130 9.02 -12.58 11.07
N SER A 131 8.76 -11.35 10.61
CA SER A 131 9.29 -10.79 9.37
C SER A 131 9.67 -9.32 9.56
N PRO A 132 10.62 -8.77 8.78
CA PRO A 132 10.85 -7.32 8.71
C PRO A 132 9.59 -6.55 8.25
N VAL A 133 9.47 -5.29 8.68
CA VAL A 133 8.26 -4.47 8.43
C VAL A 133 8.02 -4.21 6.94
N GLU A 134 9.08 -3.97 6.18
CA GLU A 134 9.03 -3.81 4.73
C GLU A 134 8.42 -5.02 4.00
N CYS A 135 8.56 -6.22 4.55
CA CYS A 135 7.99 -7.42 3.95
C CYS A 135 6.47 -7.48 4.11
N TYR A 136 5.93 -7.04 5.26
CA TYR A 136 4.49 -6.90 5.43
C TYR A 136 3.91 -5.87 4.46
N PHE A 137 4.60 -4.75 4.25
CA PHE A 137 4.16 -3.74 3.27
C PHE A 137 4.24 -4.23 1.82
N GLN A 138 5.31 -4.94 1.44
CA GLN A 138 5.43 -5.53 0.10
C GLN A 138 4.33 -6.56 -0.15
N ARG A 139 4.02 -7.39 0.85
CA ARG A 139 2.89 -8.32 0.82
C ARG A 139 1.54 -7.60 0.70
N ALA A 140 1.33 -6.54 1.47
CA ALA A 140 0.11 -5.73 1.42
C ALA A 140 -0.13 -5.11 0.02
N ILE A 141 0.92 -4.55 -0.57
CA ILE A 141 0.89 -3.96 -1.92
C ILE A 141 0.58 -5.04 -2.97
N HIS A 142 1.20 -6.22 -2.87
CA HIS A 142 0.91 -7.31 -3.80
C HIS A 142 -0.52 -7.81 -3.68
N PHE A 143 -1.03 -7.92 -2.45
CA PHE A 143 -2.38 -8.38 -2.17
C PHE A 143 -3.47 -7.37 -2.60
N ALA A 144 -3.25 -6.08 -2.32
CA ALA A 144 -4.17 -5.00 -2.67
C ALA A 144 -3.44 -3.88 -3.43
N PRO A 145 -3.09 -4.09 -4.72
CA PRO A 145 -2.26 -3.16 -5.49
C PRO A 145 -2.97 -1.86 -5.86
N GLN A 146 -4.30 -1.79 -5.74
CA GLN A 146 -5.10 -0.59 -5.98
C GLN A 146 -5.37 0.23 -4.73
N ASP A 147 -4.85 -0.21 -3.59
CA ASP A 147 -5.02 0.48 -2.32
C ASP A 147 -3.86 1.47 -2.10
N PRO A 148 -4.07 2.79 -2.33
CA PRO A 148 -2.99 3.77 -2.28
C PRO A 148 -2.38 3.91 -0.87
N LEU A 149 -3.12 3.55 0.18
CA LEU A 149 -2.63 3.66 1.56
C LEU A 149 -1.47 2.71 1.83
N ASN A 150 -1.43 1.53 1.21
CA ASN A 150 -0.31 0.60 1.35
C ASN A 150 1.00 1.23 0.86
N TYR A 151 0.96 1.93 -0.28
CA TYR A 151 2.13 2.63 -0.83
C TYR A 151 2.55 3.83 0.03
N ILE A 152 1.59 4.65 0.49
CA ILE A 152 1.88 5.82 1.34
C ILE A 152 2.52 5.40 2.66
N MET A 153 1.97 4.36 3.29
CA MET A 153 2.46 3.87 4.56
C MET A 153 3.84 3.23 4.41
N TYR A 154 4.06 2.45 3.34
CA TYR A 154 5.38 1.89 3.07
C TYR A 154 6.41 2.98 2.75
N GLY A 155 6.05 3.97 1.93
CA GLY A 155 6.92 5.12 1.65
C GLY A 155 7.24 5.93 2.90
N THR A 156 6.28 6.06 3.81
CA THR A 156 6.49 6.70 5.12
C THR A 156 7.45 5.91 5.99
N TYR A 157 7.34 4.57 6.00
CA TYR A 157 8.29 3.71 6.70
C TYR A 157 9.70 3.84 6.12
N LEU A 158 9.88 3.69 4.80
CA LEU A 158 11.19 3.81 4.15
C LEU A 158 11.83 5.17 4.39
N ARG A 159 11.05 6.26 4.30
CA ARG A 159 11.51 7.60 4.64
C ARG A 159 12.05 7.68 6.07
N LYS A 160 11.35 7.10 7.05
CA LYS A 160 11.77 7.12 8.46
C LYS A 160 12.99 6.21 8.70
N SER A 161 13.10 5.14 7.93
CA SER A 161 14.23 4.21 7.93
C SER A 161 15.40 4.66 7.03
N GLN A 162 15.49 5.93 6.63
CA GLN A 162 16.60 6.49 5.83
C GLN A 162 16.73 5.94 4.39
N HIS A 163 15.62 5.53 3.76
CA HIS A 163 15.54 5.09 2.36
C HIS A 163 14.63 6.03 1.53
N PRO A 164 15.01 7.32 1.36
CA PRO A 164 14.12 8.32 0.75
C PRO A 164 13.94 8.14 -0.77
N GLN A 165 14.89 7.52 -1.47
CA GLN A 165 14.78 7.30 -2.92
C GLN A 165 13.65 6.31 -3.24
N GLU A 166 13.61 5.19 -2.53
CA GLU A 166 12.57 4.16 -2.64
C GLU A 166 11.22 4.71 -2.15
N ALA A 167 11.23 5.50 -1.06
CA ALA A 167 10.03 6.17 -0.57
C ALA A 167 9.39 7.08 -1.64
N ASN A 168 10.20 7.83 -2.39
CA ASN A 168 9.73 8.70 -3.47
C ASN A 168 8.96 7.91 -4.54
N GLU A 169 9.46 6.74 -4.93
CA GLU A 169 8.79 5.91 -5.93
C GLU A 169 7.47 5.32 -5.41
N LEU A 170 7.37 5.00 -4.12
CA LEU A 170 6.12 4.57 -3.51
C LEU A 170 5.05 5.68 -3.48
N TYR A 171 5.44 6.92 -3.15
CA TYR A 171 4.47 8.04 -3.23
C TYR A 171 3.98 8.29 -4.66
N LYS A 172 4.86 8.15 -5.67
CA LYS A 172 4.44 8.21 -7.08
C LYS A 172 3.47 7.09 -7.44
N LYS A 173 3.73 5.86 -7.00
CA LYS A 173 2.81 4.72 -7.19
C LYS A 173 1.46 4.96 -6.50
N ALA A 174 1.44 5.56 -5.32
CA ALA A 174 0.19 5.93 -4.66
C ALA A 174 -0.64 6.92 -5.51
N LEU A 175 -0.01 7.93 -6.09
CA LEU A 175 -0.66 8.88 -7.01
C LEU A 175 -1.12 8.23 -8.32
N GLN A 176 -0.42 7.19 -8.79
CA GLN A 176 -0.86 6.42 -9.96
C GLN A 176 -2.07 5.54 -9.64
N ALA A 177 -2.10 4.91 -8.46
CA ALA A 177 -3.21 4.07 -8.01
C ALA A 177 -4.49 4.88 -7.78
N LEU A 178 -4.38 6.08 -7.22
CA LEU A 178 -5.50 6.99 -7.04
C LEU A 178 -5.12 8.44 -7.40
N PRO A 179 -5.25 8.82 -8.68
CA PRO A 179 -4.97 10.17 -9.14
C PRO A 179 -5.87 11.21 -8.46
N ASN A 180 -5.35 12.43 -8.29
CA ASN A 180 -6.07 13.58 -7.72
C ASN A 180 -6.55 13.44 -6.27
N GLU A 181 -6.15 12.39 -5.55
CA GLU A 181 -6.49 12.26 -4.14
C GLU A 181 -5.66 13.24 -3.28
N LEU A 182 -6.35 14.19 -2.65
CA LEU A 182 -5.71 15.31 -1.94
C LEU A 182 -4.87 14.84 -0.76
N SER A 183 -5.30 13.77 -0.08
CA SER A 183 -4.56 13.20 1.05
C SER A 183 -3.20 12.60 0.64
N ILE A 184 -3.11 12.04 -0.57
CA ILE A 184 -1.84 11.54 -1.15
C ILE A 184 -0.93 12.71 -1.51
N ASN A 185 -1.46 13.71 -2.23
CA ASN A 185 -0.71 14.93 -2.59
C ASN A 185 -0.17 15.64 -1.34
N TYR A 186 -0.95 15.72 -0.26
CA TYR A 186 -0.50 16.26 1.02
C TYR A 186 0.67 15.46 1.62
N SER A 187 0.55 14.12 1.64
CA SER A 187 1.56 13.24 2.21
C SER A 187 2.87 13.29 1.39
N TYR A 188 2.76 13.28 0.06
CA TYR A 188 3.89 13.41 -0.84
C TYR A 188 4.52 14.80 -0.76
N GLY A 189 3.71 15.86 -0.68
CA GLY A 189 4.18 17.24 -0.51
C GLY A 189 5.01 17.42 0.77
N LEU A 190 4.57 16.82 1.90
CA LEU A 190 5.37 16.80 3.13
C LEU A 190 6.70 16.06 2.95
N PHE A 191 6.67 14.89 2.30
CA PHE A 191 7.89 14.14 2.01
C PHE A 191 8.87 14.92 1.11
N LEU A 192 8.36 15.56 0.05
CA LEU A 192 9.15 16.39 -0.86
C LEU A 192 9.77 17.57 -0.13
N PHE A 193 9.02 18.21 0.76
CA PHE A 193 9.51 19.30 1.60
C PHE A 193 10.66 18.83 2.51
N GLU A 194 10.47 17.71 3.22
CA GLU A 194 11.52 17.11 4.07
C GLU A 194 12.76 16.71 3.26
N SER A 195 12.55 16.30 2.01
CA SER A 195 13.62 15.98 1.04
C SER A 195 14.25 17.21 0.38
N LYS A 196 13.90 18.43 0.83
CA LYS A 196 14.36 19.73 0.28
C LYS A 196 14.00 19.97 -1.19
N LYS A 197 13.03 19.22 -1.73
CA LYS A 197 12.46 19.39 -3.08
C LYS A 197 11.33 20.41 -3.04
N TYR A 198 11.68 21.65 -2.68
CA TYR A 198 10.70 22.69 -2.40
C TYR A 198 9.81 23.08 -3.58
N PRO A 199 10.32 23.20 -4.83
CA PRO A 199 9.47 23.48 -5.99
C PRO A 199 8.38 22.41 -6.20
N GLU A 200 8.73 21.13 -6.06
CA GLU A 200 7.81 20.01 -6.20
C GLU A 200 6.83 19.96 -5.03
N ALA A 201 7.30 20.19 -3.80
CA ALA A 201 6.43 20.30 -2.62
C ALA A 201 5.41 21.43 -2.77
N LEU A 202 5.83 22.58 -3.29
CA LEU A 202 4.95 23.72 -3.60
C LEU A 202 3.91 23.34 -4.66
N ALA A 203 4.30 22.58 -5.70
CA ALA A 203 3.36 22.11 -6.72
C ALA A 203 2.27 21.23 -6.10
N GLN A 204 2.64 20.27 -5.24
CA GLN A 204 1.66 19.44 -4.51
C GLN A 204 0.75 20.29 -3.61
N ALA A 205 1.34 21.26 -2.89
CA ALA A 205 0.61 22.14 -1.99
C ALA A 205 -0.41 23.02 -2.73
N LYS A 206 -0.05 23.56 -3.91
CA LYS A 206 -0.99 24.33 -4.74
C LYS A 206 -2.19 23.51 -5.17
N LEU A 207 -2.00 22.25 -5.56
CA LEU A 207 -3.09 21.35 -5.95
C LEU A 207 -4.11 21.15 -4.82
N ILE A 208 -3.63 20.89 -3.60
CA ILE A 208 -4.53 20.59 -2.48
C ILE A 208 -5.22 21.83 -1.91
N TYR A 209 -4.51 22.97 -1.83
CA TYR A 209 -5.08 24.18 -1.23
C TYR A 209 -6.01 24.94 -2.18
N ALA A 210 -5.89 24.73 -3.50
CA ALA A 210 -6.91 25.16 -4.46
C ALA A 210 -8.27 24.48 -4.21
N GLN A 211 -8.27 23.32 -3.54
CA GLN A 211 -9.47 22.55 -3.19
C GLN A 211 -9.83 22.66 -1.69
N ASN A 212 -9.35 23.71 -1.01
CA ASN A 212 -9.63 23.96 0.41
C ASN A 212 -9.22 22.82 1.35
N PHE A 213 -8.15 22.08 1.03
CA PHE A 213 -7.66 21.00 1.90
C PHE A 213 -7.35 21.52 3.32
N PRO A 214 -7.88 20.89 4.39
CA PRO A 214 -7.95 21.53 5.70
C PRO A 214 -6.60 21.58 6.44
N LYS A 215 -5.70 20.62 6.21
CA LYS A 215 -4.44 20.53 6.97
C LYS A 215 -3.44 21.60 6.50
N GLN A 216 -3.10 22.55 7.38
CA GLN A 216 -2.26 23.70 7.03
C GLN A 216 -0.74 23.46 7.14
N LYS A 217 -0.30 22.38 7.79
CA LYS A 217 1.12 22.15 8.11
C LYS A 217 2.07 22.32 6.92
N LEU A 218 1.72 21.77 5.74
CA LEU A 218 2.57 21.89 4.55
C LEU A 218 2.67 23.35 4.07
N LYS A 219 1.55 24.08 4.05
CA LYS A 219 1.52 25.52 3.76
C LYS A 219 2.40 26.31 4.73
N GLU A 220 2.25 26.06 6.03
CA GLU A 220 3.03 26.72 7.08
C GLU A 220 4.54 26.50 6.89
N LEU A 221 4.94 25.26 6.59
CA LEU A 221 6.34 24.91 6.32
C LEU A 221 6.88 25.65 5.09
N LEU A 222 6.12 25.71 4.00
CA LEU A 222 6.52 26.42 2.78
C LEU A 222 6.57 27.95 2.98
N ILE A 223 5.64 28.53 3.73
CA ILE A 223 5.68 29.97 4.09
C ILE A 223 6.92 30.26 4.94
N LYS A 224 7.14 29.48 6.00
CA LYS A 224 8.25 29.69 6.94
C LYS A 224 9.61 29.58 6.26
N SER A 225 9.72 28.75 5.23
CA SER A 225 10.95 28.55 4.45
C SER A 225 11.09 29.50 3.25
N GLY A 226 10.13 30.42 3.03
CA GLY A 226 10.17 31.37 1.91
C GLY A 226 9.79 30.78 0.55
N HIS A 227 9.26 29.55 0.51
CA HIS A 227 8.83 28.84 -0.70
C HIS A 227 7.34 28.95 -0.98
N TRP A 228 6.59 29.75 -0.21
CA TRP A 228 5.21 30.12 -0.49
C TRP A 228 5.02 31.61 -0.25
N GLN A 229 4.81 32.35 -1.34
CA GLN A 229 4.44 33.77 -1.25
C GLN A 229 2.94 33.88 -0.96
N LYS A 230 2.59 34.81 -0.07
CA LYS A 230 1.20 35.08 0.33
C LYS A 230 0.39 35.60 -0.84
#